data_AF-A0A536XIN9-F1
#
_entry.id   AF-A0A536XIN9-F1
#
_cell.length_a   1.000
_cell.length_b   1.000
_cell.length_c   1.000
_cell.angle_alpha   90.00
_cell.angle_beta   90.00
_cell.angle_gamma   90.00
#
_symmetry.space_group_name_H-M   'P 1'
#
loop_
_entity.id
_entity.type
_entity.pdbx_description
1 polymer ?
#
loop_
_entity_poly.entity_id
_entity_poly.type
_entity_poly.pdbx_seq_one_letter_code
_entity_poly.pdbx_strand_id
1 'polypeptide(L)'
;MKSATRSALTLAAKLRLAAGIAVVAFLGVVSMMVFRSYQSLMDEKLHMTRSMVDQSIKIADSYYQLEKSGQLPAAEAKAKAGAEIKQLRYDGKEYVWVNDMHPTMVFHPIKPELDGKDLSDMKDPNGKLLFMEFVATVKADGAGYVDYLWPRPGSTEPEPKRSYVKGFAPWGWVVGSGVYVDDVLSVAKKETAIAFSAVALLAVLCIVGIELLVRRLQARLNQAKEVMDAVAAGDLSKAVDPGAQDEVGHLLTQVSTMQSRLADLVRQIRSSTDSISTASTEIASGNQDLSSRTEQTASNLQQAASSMEQLTGTVKQSADSARQANQLAS
;
A
#
# COMPACT_ATOMS: atom_id res chain seq x y z
N MET A 1 -13.81 23.74 -26.29
CA MET A 1 -13.57 22.62 -25.35
C MET A 1 -12.12 22.62 -24.93
N LYS A 2 -11.81 23.09 -23.71
CA LYS A 2 -10.45 23.04 -23.15
C LYS A 2 -10.16 21.61 -22.71
N SER A 3 -9.14 21.01 -23.32
CA SER A 3 -8.55 19.72 -22.97
C SER A 3 -8.31 19.63 -21.47
N ALA A 4 -8.97 18.66 -20.81
CA ALA A 4 -8.69 18.31 -19.44
C ALA A 4 -7.26 17.76 -19.35
N THR A 5 -6.34 18.55 -18.81
CA THR A 5 -5.03 18.12 -18.35
C THR A 5 -5.23 17.12 -17.22
N ARG A 6 -5.44 15.85 -17.56
CA ARG A 6 -5.28 14.75 -16.60
C ARG A 6 -3.80 14.71 -16.23
N SER A 7 -3.46 15.32 -15.10
CA SER A 7 -2.16 15.16 -14.45
C SER A 7 -1.93 13.66 -14.19
N ALA A 8 -1.30 12.97 -15.14
CA ALA A 8 -0.99 11.56 -15.01
C ALA A 8 0.15 11.43 -13.99
N LEU A 9 -0.19 10.95 -12.79
CA LEU A 9 0.80 10.58 -11.77
C LEU A 9 1.89 9.71 -12.41
N THR A 10 3.16 10.03 -12.11
CA THR A 10 4.28 9.20 -12.53
C THR A 10 4.12 7.78 -11.97
N LEU A 11 4.73 6.78 -12.62
CA LEU A 11 4.69 5.40 -12.13
C LEU A 11 5.20 5.30 -10.68
N ALA A 12 6.25 6.06 -10.36
CA ALA A 12 6.78 6.17 -9.00
C ALA A 12 5.75 6.71 -8.01
N ALA A 13 5.00 7.75 -8.38
CA ALA A 13 3.95 8.31 -7.53
C ALA A 13 2.79 7.32 -7.32
N LYS A 14 2.41 6.55 -8.35
CA LYS A 14 1.40 5.49 -8.23
C LYS A 14 1.83 4.38 -7.27
N LEU A 15 3.09 3.92 -7.36
CA LEU A 15 3.63 2.89 -6.48
C LEU A 15 3.68 3.34 -5.01
N ARG A 16 4.17 4.57 -4.76
CA ARG A 16 4.17 5.16 -3.41
C ARG A 16 2.76 5.31 -2.84
N LEU A 17 1.82 5.78 -3.66
CA LEU A 17 0.42 5.93 -3.25
C LEU A 17 -0.21 4.58 -2.88
N ALA A 18 -0.02 3.55 -3.71
CA ALA A 18 -0.56 2.22 -3.45
C ALA A 18 -0.05 1.66 -2.11
N ALA A 19 1.22 1.88 -1.80
CA ALA A 19 1.79 1.45 -0.53
C ALA A 19 1.35 2.28 0.67
N GLY A 20 1.21 3.60 0.50
CA GLY A 20 0.61 4.45 1.52
C GLY A 20 -0.80 3.97 1.88
N ILE A 21 -1.62 3.65 0.86
CA ILE A 21 -2.97 3.09 1.05
C ILE A 21 -2.89 1.76 1.79
N ALA A 22 -1.98 0.86 1.41
CA ALA A 22 -1.81 -0.42 2.08
C ALA A 22 -1.42 -0.26 3.57
N VAL A 23 -0.49 0.65 3.89
CA VAL A 23 -0.10 0.94 5.27
C VAL A 23 -1.27 1.51 6.08
N VAL A 24 -2.03 2.46 5.52
CA VAL A 24 -3.21 3.04 6.18
C VAL A 24 -4.29 1.98 6.41
N ALA A 25 -4.55 1.12 5.42
CA ALA A 25 -5.50 0.01 5.58
C ALA A 25 -5.05 -0.94 6.69
N PHE A 26 -3.76 -1.28 6.75
CA PHE A 26 -3.21 -2.15 7.78
C PHE A 26 -3.28 -1.53 9.17
N LEU A 27 -3.00 -0.22 9.29
CA LEU A 27 -3.20 0.54 10.52
C LEU A 27 -4.66 0.52 10.98
N GLY A 28 -5.61 0.67 10.06
CA GLY A 28 -7.04 0.57 10.35
C GLY A 28 -7.44 -0.81 10.89
N VAL A 29 -6.99 -1.88 10.24
CA VAL A 29 -7.25 -3.27 10.67
C VAL A 29 -6.64 -3.54 12.04
N VAL A 30 -5.38 -3.15 12.27
CA VAL A 30 -4.70 -3.35 13.56
C VAL A 30 -5.37 -2.53 14.67
N SER A 31 -5.76 -1.29 14.40
CA SER A 31 -6.50 -0.47 15.37
C SER A 31 -7.83 -1.10 15.74
N MET A 32 -8.58 -1.61 14.75
CA MET A 32 -9.84 -2.32 14.96
C MET A 32 -9.63 -3.61 15.76
N MET A 33 -8.56 -4.36 15.49
CA MET A 33 -8.24 -5.61 16.20
C MET A 33 -7.90 -5.35 17.67
N VAL A 34 -7.04 -4.36 17.94
CA VAL A 34 -6.69 -3.94 19.32
C VAL A 34 -7.93 -3.47 20.08
N PHE A 35 -8.79 -2.68 19.44
CA PHE A 35 -10.04 -2.21 20.04
C PHE A 35 -10.97 -3.38 20.41
N ARG A 36 -11.11 -4.36 19.50
CA ARG A 36 -11.86 -5.59 19.79
C ARG A 36 -11.25 -6.43 20.90
N SER A 37 -9.93 -6.55 20.96
CA SER A 37 -9.23 -7.25 22.05
C SER A 37 -9.54 -6.60 23.40
N TYR A 38 -9.43 -5.27 23.48
CA TYR A 38 -9.77 -4.51 24.67
C TYR A 38 -11.23 -4.72 25.12
N GLN A 39 -12.19 -4.61 24.19
CA GLN A 39 -13.60 -4.85 24.50
C GLN A 39 -13.84 -6.28 24.99
N SER A 40 -13.28 -7.28 24.31
CA SER A 40 -13.40 -8.68 24.69
C SER A 40 -12.87 -8.96 26.09
N LEU A 41 -11.69 -8.42 26.43
CA LEU A 41 -11.10 -8.58 27.76
C LEU A 41 -11.93 -7.89 28.84
N MET A 42 -12.45 -6.69 28.57
CA MET A 42 -13.32 -5.99 29.51
C MET A 42 -14.61 -6.77 29.74
N ASP A 43 -15.26 -7.24 28.68
CA ASP A 43 -16.49 -8.01 28.77
C ASP A 43 -16.29 -9.32 29.55
N GLU A 44 -15.20 -10.04 29.32
CA GLU A 44 -14.84 -11.25 30.08
C GLU A 44 -14.72 -10.95 31.57
N LYS A 45 -13.97 -9.90 31.94
CA LYS A 45 -13.80 -9.49 33.33
C LYS A 45 -15.12 -9.07 33.98
N LEU A 46 -15.95 -8.31 33.27
CA LEU A 46 -17.27 -7.90 33.76
C LEU A 46 -18.25 -9.07 33.87
N HIS A 47 -18.15 -10.08 33.01
CA HIS A 47 -18.91 -11.33 33.12
C HIS A 47 -18.53 -12.11 34.38
N MET A 48 -17.24 -12.21 34.70
CA MET A 48 -16.78 -12.83 35.95
C MET A 48 -17.30 -12.06 37.17
N THR A 49 -17.20 -10.73 37.16
CA THR A 49 -17.73 -9.87 38.23
C THR A 49 -19.23 -10.09 38.45
N ARG A 50 -20.02 -10.08 37.37
CA ARG A 50 -21.45 -10.32 37.45
C ARG A 50 -21.77 -11.70 38.01
N SER A 51 -21.06 -12.72 37.55
CA SER A 51 -21.23 -14.10 38.02
C SER A 51 -20.95 -14.22 39.53
N MET A 52 -19.91 -13.54 40.02
CA MET A 52 -19.57 -13.55 41.44
C MET A 52 -20.62 -12.82 42.29
N VAL A 53 -21.15 -11.69 41.81
CA VAL A 53 -22.26 -10.99 42.48
C VAL A 53 -23.51 -11.87 42.49
N ASP A 54 -23.87 -12.50 41.37
CA ASP A 54 -25.03 -13.40 41.29
C ASP A 54 -24.88 -14.62 42.21
N GLN A 55 -23.67 -15.17 42.35
CA GLN A 55 -23.37 -16.22 43.33
C GLN A 55 -23.54 -15.73 44.77
N SER A 56 -23.08 -14.53 45.08
CA SER A 56 -23.23 -13.90 46.40
C SER A 56 -24.70 -13.66 46.75
N ILE A 57 -25.51 -13.25 45.77
CA ILE A 57 -26.97 -13.13 45.92
C ILE A 57 -27.60 -14.49 46.25
N LYS A 58 -27.17 -15.58 45.57
CA LYS A 58 -27.67 -16.95 45.86
C LYS A 58 -27.28 -17.43 47.26
N ILE A 59 -26.09 -17.09 47.73
CA ILE A 59 -25.66 -17.39 49.11
C ILE A 59 -26.57 -16.65 50.10
N ALA A 60 -26.78 -15.35 49.89
CA ALA A 60 -27.70 -14.56 50.72
C ALA A 60 -29.14 -15.13 50.72
N ASP A 61 -29.65 -15.52 49.55
CA ASP A 61 -30.97 -16.14 49.42
C ASP A 61 -31.06 -17.48 50.17
N SER A 62 -30.05 -18.35 50.05
CA SER A 62 -30.00 -19.62 50.78
C SER A 62 -30.15 -19.43 52.30
N TYR A 63 -29.40 -18.48 52.87
CA TYR A 63 -29.53 -18.15 54.30
C TYR A 63 -30.84 -17.46 54.65
N TYR A 64 -31.39 -16.65 53.74
CA TYR A 64 -32.72 -16.07 53.91
C TYR A 64 -33.82 -17.13 53.94
N GLN A 65 -33.71 -18.23 53.16
CA GLN A 65 -34.67 -19.33 53.25
C GLN A 65 -34.57 -20.08 54.59
N LEU A 66 -33.36 -20.20 55.17
CA LEU A 66 -33.17 -20.73 56.52
C LEU A 66 -33.79 -19.81 57.59
N GLU A 67 -33.68 -18.50 57.41
CA GLU A 67 -34.41 -17.51 58.22
C GLU A 67 -35.92 -17.71 58.12
N LYS A 68 -36.44 -17.80 56.89
CA LYS A 68 -37.89 -17.91 56.64
C LYS A 68 -38.51 -19.22 57.12
N SER A 69 -37.74 -20.29 57.12
CA SER A 69 -38.17 -21.58 57.67
C SER A 69 -38.02 -21.68 59.19
N GLY A 70 -37.49 -20.65 59.86
CA GLY A 70 -37.27 -20.63 61.31
C GLY A 70 -36.08 -21.47 61.78
N GLN A 71 -35.26 -21.98 60.87
CA GLN A 71 -34.06 -22.77 61.20
C GLN A 71 -32.90 -21.90 61.68
N LEU A 72 -32.86 -20.62 61.28
CA LEU A 72 -31.89 -19.65 61.76
C LEU A 72 -32.58 -18.33 62.14
N PRO A 73 -32.21 -17.68 63.26
CA PRO A 73 -32.61 -16.31 63.52
C PRO A 73 -32.10 -15.35 62.44
N ALA A 74 -32.87 -14.32 62.10
CA ALA A 74 -32.53 -13.36 61.04
C ALA A 74 -31.14 -12.72 61.19
N ALA A 75 -30.76 -12.34 62.41
CA ALA A 75 -29.44 -11.77 62.69
C ALA A 75 -28.31 -12.78 62.43
N GLU A 76 -28.51 -14.05 62.79
CA GLU A 76 -27.54 -15.12 62.59
C GLU A 76 -27.44 -15.52 61.11
N ALA A 77 -28.57 -15.57 60.40
CA ALA A 77 -28.60 -15.83 58.95
C ALA A 77 -27.82 -14.78 58.17
N LYS A 78 -28.05 -13.49 58.44
CA LYS A 78 -27.30 -12.37 57.85
C LYS A 78 -25.82 -12.45 58.18
N ALA A 79 -25.46 -12.72 59.43
CA ALA A 79 -24.07 -12.83 59.86
C ALA A 79 -23.34 -13.98 59.15
N LYS A 80 -23.96 -15.16 59.04
CA LYS A 80 -23.38 -16.33 58.36
C LYS A 80 -23.24 -16.08 56.85
N ALA A 81 -24.27 -15.56 56.20
CA ALA A 81 -24.21 -15.17 54.78
C ALA A 81 -23.09 -14.16 54.52
N GLY A 82 -23.01 -13.11 55.35
CA GLY A 82 -21.97 -12.09 55.23
C GLY A 82 -20.57 -12.67 55.43
N ALA A 83 -20.38 -13.55 56.42
CA ALA A 83 -19.09 -14.21 56.67
C ALA A 83 -18.63 -15.08 55.48
N GLU A 84 -19.55 -15.80 54.84
CA GLU A 84 -19.25 -16.61 53.65
C GLU A 84 -18.91 -15.73 52.44
N ILE A 85 -19.76 -14.74 52.13
CA ILE A 85 -19.55 -13.83 50.99
C ILE A 85 -18.24 -13.03 51.17
N LYS A 86 -17.91 -12.59 52.39
CA LYS A 86 -16.68 -11.85 52.70
C LYS A 86 -15.41 -12.64 52.36
N GLN A 87 -15.46 -13.97 52.35
CA GLN A 87 -14.33 -14.84 52.00
C GLN A 87 -14.18 -15.07 50.49
N LEU A 88 -15.20 -14.78 49.67
CA LEU A 88 -15.14 -15.01 48.23
C LEU A 88 -14.03 -14.17 47.58
N ARG A 89 -13.20 -14.85 46.80
CA ARG A 89 -12.17 -14.25 45.93
C ARG A 89 -12.24 -14.88 44.55
N TYR A 90 -11.96 -14.08 43.54
CA TYR A 90 -11.82 -14.55 42.16
C TYR A 90 -10.74 -13.74 41.44
N ASP A 91 -10.30 -14.25 40.30
CA ASP A 91 -9.27 -13.59 39.47
C ASP A 91 -8.02 -13.22 40.29
N GLY A 92 -7.67 -14.07 41.26
CA GLY A 92 -6.54 -13.94 42.19
C GLY A 92 -6.72 -12.92 43.31
N LYS A 93 -7.40 -11.79 43.07
CA LYS A 93 -7.42 -10.64 44.01
C LYS A 93 -8.75 -9.91 44.14
N GLU A 94 -9.72 -10.18 43.29
CA GLU A 94 -11.01 -9.49 43.32
C GLU A 94 -11.90 -10.01 44.44
N TYR A 95 -12.79 -9.14 44.91
CA TYR A 95 -13.55 -9.33 46.14
C TYR A 95 -14.98 -8.80 46.03
N VAL A 96 -15.83 -9.23 46.96
CA VAL A 96 -17.23 -8.80 47.07
C VAL A 96 -17.39 -7.97 48.35
N TRP A 97 -18.13 -6.87 48.26
CA TRP A 97 -18.57 -6.11 49.43
C TRP A 97 -20.09 -6.01 49.46
N VAL A 98 -20.64 -5.63 50.61
CA VAL A 98 -22.08 -5.39 50.77
C VAL A 98 -22.30 -4.11 51.57
N ASN A 99 -23.11 -3.21 51.03
CA ASN A 99 -23.74 -2.10 51.76
C ASN A 99 -25.27 -2.30 51.77
N ASP A 100 -25.99 -1.55 52.60
CA ASP A 100 -27.46 -1.55 52.57
C ASP A 100 -28.02 -0.41 51.68
N MET A 101 -29.34 -0.26 51.64
CA MET A 101 -30.04 0.79 50.88
C MET A 101 -29.96 2.20 51.50
N HIS A 102 -29.47 2.35 52.73
CA HIS A 102 -29.08 3.62 53.40
C HIS A 102 -27.57 3.91 53.23
N PRO A 103 -26.97 3.37 52.18
CA PRO A 103 -25.54 3.01 52.09
C PRO A 103 -24.71 2.82 53.38
N THR A 104 -25.24 2.15 54.41
CA THR A 104 -24.40 1.67 55.53
C THR A 104 -23.60 0.45 55.08
N MET A 105 -22.30 0.39 55.37
CA MET A 105 -21.50 -0.79 55.04
C MET A 105 -21.91 -1.98 55.92
N VAL A 106 -22.30 -3.09 55.29
CA VAL A 106 -22.56 -4.36 56.00
C VAL A 106 -21.24 -5.08 56.22
N PHE A 107 -20.43 -5.23 55.16
CA PHE A 107 -19.04 -5.65 55.27
C PHE A 107 -18.21 -5.27 54.04
N HIS A 108 -16.93 -4.99 54.26
CA HIS A 108 -15.92 -4.82 53.23
C HIS A 108 -14.67 -5.67 53.54
N PRO A 109 -14.29 -6.65 52.69
CA PRO A 109 -13.22 -7.59 53.01
C PRO A 109 -11.81 -6.97 53.04
N ILE A 110 -11.59 -5.87 52.31
CA ILE A 110 -10.28 -5.20 52.19
C ILE A 110 -10.16 -3.99 53.12
N LYS A 111 -11.29 -3.44 53.57
CA LYS A 111 -11.39 -2.21 54.36
C LYS A 111 -12.40 -2.40 55.50
N PRO A 112 -12.14 -3.35 56.41
CA PRO A 112 -13.09 -3.69 57.49
C PRO A 112 -13.39 -2.50 58.40
N GLU A 113 -12.55 -1.46 58.41
CA GLU A 113 -12.80 -0.20 59.11
C GLU A 113 -14.01 0.58 58.58
N LEU A 114 -14.58 0.18 57.43
CA LEU A 114 -15.83 0.72 56.91
C LEU A 114 -17.07 0.04 57.50
N ASP A 115 -16.95 -1.19 58.00
CA ASP A 115 -18.06 -2.01 58.47
C ASP A 115 -18.88 -1.25 59.53
N GLY A 116 -20.20 -1.12 59.31
CA GLY A 116 -21.14 -0.40 60.17
C GLY A 116 -21.19 1.11 60.01
N LYS A 117 -20.36 1.73 59.16
CA LYS A 117 -20.39 3.18 58.92
C LYS A 117 -21.41 3.57 57.87
N ASP A 118 -22.03 4.73 58.06
CA ASP A 118 -22.81 5.42 57.04
C ASP A 118 -21.86 5.99 55.98
N LEU A 119 -22.09 5.62 54.71
CA LEU A 119 -21.26 6.04 53.58
C LEU A 119 -22.00 6.96 52.60
N SER A 120 -23.16 7.50 53.00
CA SER A 120 -23.96 8.41 52.17
C SER A 120 -23.20 9.66 51.71
N ASP A 121 -22.28 10.17 52.54
CA ASP A 121 -21.44 11.34 52.25
C ASP A 121 -20.05 10.99 51.67
N MET A 122 -19.72 9.70 51.52
CA MET A 122 -18.40 9.29 51.04
C MET A 122 -18.25 9.56 49.55
N LYS A 123 -17.24 10.38 49.23
CA LYS A 123 -16.90 10.77 47.86
C LYS A 123 -15.62 10.07 47.41
N ASP A 124 -15.59 9.72 46.13
CA ASP A 124 -14.33 9.47 45.45
C ASP A 124 -13.55 10.78 45.22
N PRO A 125 -12.27 10.75 44.81
CA PRO A 125 -11.49 11.96 44.53
C PRO A 125 -12.09 12.90 43.47
N ASN A 126 -12.97 12.41 42.60
CA ASN A 126 -13.68 13.23 41.61
C ASN A 126 -14.98 13.83 42.17
N GLY A 127 -15.26 13.62 43.46
CA GLY A 127 -16.44 14.13 44.15
C GLY A 127 -17.68 13.26 44.00
N LYS A 128 -17.58 12.09 43.36
CA LYS A 128 -18.73 11.19 43.14
C LYS A 128 -19.11 10.48 44.44
N LEU A 129 -20.38 10.60 44.84
CA LEU A 129 -20.97 9.85 45.95
C LEU A 129 -21.22 8.40 45.55
N LEU A 130 -20.15 7.60 45.48
CA LEU A 130 -20.18 6.28 44.84
C LEU A 130 -21.17 5.29 45.48
N PHE A 131 -21.33 5.31 46.81
CA PHE A 131 -22.28 4.43 47.49
C PHE A 131 -23.73 4.85 47.27
N MET A 132 -24.00 6.15 47.19
CA MET A 132 -25.31 6.67 46.79
C MET A 132 -25.63 6.28 45.35
N GLU A 133 -24.64 6.33 44.45
CA GLU A 133 -24.80 5.89 43.06
C GLU A 133 -25.14 4.40 42.98
N PHE A 134 -24.48 3.52 43.75
CA PHE A 134 -24.82 2.09 43.79
C PHE A 134 -26.28 1.87 44.17
N VAL A 135 -26.74 2.59 45.19
CA VAL A 135 -28.13 2.50 45.65
C VAL A 135 -29.10 3.08 44.63
N ALA A 136 -28.76 4.18 43.97
CA ALA A 136 -29.56 4.75 42.89
C ALA A 136 -29.69 3.76 41.71
N THR A 137 -28.58 3.14 41.29
CA THR A 137 -28.57 2.11 40.24
C THR A 137 -29.45 0.91 40.61
N VAL A 138 -29.32 0.39 41.83
CA VAL A 138 -30.14 -0.74 42.28
C VAL A 138 -31.60 -0.35 42.43
N LYS A 139 -31.92 0.87 42.87
CA LYS A 139 -33.31 1.35 42.96
C LYS A 139 -33.96 1.51 41.58
N ALA A 140 -33.20 1.96 40.58
CA ALA A 140 -33.71 2.17 39.23
C ALA A 140 -33.97 0.85 38.50
N ASP A 141 -32.97 -0.04 38.46
CA ASP A 141 -32.98 -1.20 37.55
C ASP A 141 -32.78 -2.54 38.27
N GLY A 142 -32.66 -2.54 39.61
CA GLY A 142 -32.35 -3.73 40.41
C GLY A 142 -30.88 -4.15 40.39
N ALA A 143 -30.16 -3.85 39.31
CA ALA A 143 -28.73 -4.07 39.16
C ALA A 143 -28.14 -3.17 38.06
N GLY A 144 -26.83 -2.97 38.08
CA GLY A 144 -26.16 -2.22 37.01
C GLY A 144 -24.67 -2.02 37.25
N TYR A 145 -24.01 -1.38 36.28
CA TYR A 145 -22.59 -1.05 36.36
C TYR A 145 -22.39 0.39 36.82
N VAL A 146 -21.42 0.60 37.70
CA VAL A 146 -21.04 1.92 38.21
C VAL A 146 -19.52 2.08 38.12
N ASP A 147 -19.07 3.12 37.42
CA ASP A 147 -17.67 3.52 37.32
C ASP A 147 -17.32 4.56 38.42
N TYR A 148 -16.19 4.39 39.10
CA TYR A 148 -15.72 5.28 40.18
C TYR A 148 -14.22 5.07 40.43
N LEU A 149 -13.62 5.91 41.28
CA LEU A 149 -12.24 5.74 41.72
C LEU A 149 -12.19 5.00 43.06
N TRP A 150 -11.39 3.95 43.14
CA TRP A 150 -11.18 3.19 44.38
C TRP A 150 -9.76 2.64 44.47
N PRO A 151 -9.12 2.66 45.64
CA PRO A 151 -7.80 2.08 45.79
C PRO A 151 -7.84 0.56 45.75
N ARG A 152 -6.80 -0.02 45.17
CA ARG A 152 -6.59 -1.47 45.13
C ARG A 152 -6.21 -2.02 46.51
N PRO A 153 -6.41 -3.33 46.76
CA PRO A 153 -5.88 -3.98 47.95
C PRO A 153 -4.37 -3.72 48.11
N GLY A 154 -3.97 -3.19 49.26
CA GLY A 154 -2.57 -2.87 49.56
C GLY A 154 -2.06 -1.52 49.04
N SER A 155 -2.91 -0.73 48.38
CA SER A 155 -2.59 0.64 47.94
C SER A 155 -3.55 1.65 48.57
N THR A 156 -3.13 2.91 48.65
CA THR A 156 -3.97 4.06 49.01
C THR A 156 -4.31 4.93 47.79
N GLU A 157 -3.62 4.72 46.66
CA GLU A 157 -3.83 5.48 45.43
C GLU A 157 -5.17 5.09 44.79
N PRO A 158 -6.09 6.05 44.56
CA PRO A 158 -7.37 5.78 43.92
C PRO A 158 -7.19 5.47 42.44
N GLU A 159 -7.81 4.39 41.96
CA GLU A 159 -7.71 3.96 40.57
C GLU A 159 -9.09 3.72 39.95
N PRO A 160 -9.25 3.89 38.62
CA PRO A 160 -10.52 3.65 37.94
C PRO A 160 -10.98 2.20 38.12
N LYS A 161 -12.17 2.05 38.71
CA LYS A 161 -12.83 0.79 38.97
C LYS A 161 -14.23 0.81 38.36
N ARG A 162 -14.58 -0.28 37.68
CA ARG A 162 -15.93 -0.53 37.18
C ARG A 162 -16.52 -1.69 37.95
N SER A 163 -17.61 -1.44 38.66
CA SER A 163 -18.26 -2.45 39.47
C SER A 163 -19.65 -2.76 38.98
N TYR A 164 -20.06 -4.01 39.13
CA TYR A 164 -21.44 -4.43 39.01
C TYR A 164 -22.04 -4.52 40.41
N VAL A 165 -23.20 -3.88 40.60
CA VAL A 165 -23.96 -3.91 41.84
C VAL A 165 -25.34 -4.51 41.60
N LYS A 166 -25.85 -5.26 42.56
CA LYS A 166 -27.18 -5.88 42.50
C LYS A 166 -27.84 -5.87 43.87
N GLY A 167 -29.13 -5.55 43.87
CA GLY A 167 -29.95 -5.56 45.07
C GLY A 167 -30.37 -6.97 45.48
N PHE A 168 -30.32 -7.25 46.78
CA PHE A 168 -31.04 -8.33 47.43
C PHE A 168 -32.13 -7.74 48.31
N ALA A 169 -33.33 -7.59 47.74
CA ALA A 169 -34.46 -6.90 48.36
C ALA A 169 -34.84 -7.42 49.76
N PRO A 170 -34.84 -8.74 50.06
CA PRO A 170 -35.27 -9.24 51.37
C PRO A 170 -34.54 -8.67 52.58
N TRP A 171 -33.24 -8.35 52.41
CA TRP A 171 -32.43 -7.75 53.46
C TRP A 171 -32.07 -6.28 53.19
N GLY A 172 -32.54 -5.72 52.08
CA GLY A 172 -32.15 -4.38 51.63
C GLY A 172 -30.64 -4.28 51.36
N TRP A 173 -30.01 -5.38 50.95
CA TRP A 173 -28.58 -5.39 50.65
C TRP A 173 -28.32 -4.95 49.21
N VAL A 174 -27.20 -4.27 49.01
CA VAL A 174 -26.58 -3.97 47.73
C VAL A 174 -25.25 -4.72 47.71
N VAL A 175 -25.21 -5.77 46.90
CA VAL A 175 -24.02 -6.62 46.75
C VAL A 175 -23.24 -6.12 45.56
N GLY A 176 -21.95 -5.85 45.76
CA GLY A 176 -21.10 -5.27 44.74
C GLY A 176 -19.78 -6.02 44.58
N SER A 177 -19.31 -6.07 43.35
CA SER A 177 -17.95 -6.45 43.01
C SER A 177 -17.51 -5.69 41.76
N GLY A 178 -16.21 -5.60 41.50
CA GLY A 178 -15.73 -4.85 40.35
C GLY A 178 -14.32 -5.16 39.96
N VAL A 179 -13.91 -4.62 38.82
CA VAL A 179 -12.59 -4.80 38.23
C VAL A 179 -11.97 -3.43 37.98
N TYR A 180 -10.66 -3.36 38.16
CA TYR A 180 -9.92 -2.13 37.90
C TYR A 180 -9.63 -2.01 36.41
N VAL A 181 -10.00 -0.88 35.84
CA VAL A 181 -9.92 -0.65 34.38
C VAL A 181 -8.47 -0.66 33.91
N ASP A 182 -7.52 -0.21 34.74
CA ASP A 182 -6.11 -0.20 34.35
C ASP A 182 -5.49 -1.62 34.27
N ASP A 183 -6.03 -2.64 34.97
CA ASP A 183 -5.57 -4.02 34.74
C ASP A 183 -5.80 -4.44 33.30
N VAL A 184 -6.99 -4.13 32.76
CA VAL A 184 -7.35 -4.40 31.37
C VAL A 184 -6.56 -3.50 30.41
N LEU A 185 -6.42 -2.20 30.73
CA LEU A 185 -5.65 -1.28 29.90
C LEU A 185 -4.17 -1.64 29.85
N SER A 186 -3.58 -2.16 30.93
CA SER A 186 -2.16 -2.51 30.96
C SER A 186 -1.83 -3.66 30.00
N VAL A 187 -2.72 -4.66 29.92
CA VAL A 187 -2.65 -5.76 28.94
C VAL A 187 -2.85 -5.20 27.54
N ALA A 188 -3.91 -4.41 27.33
CA ALA A 188 -4.20 -3.80 26.04
C ALA A 188 -3.07 -2.88 25.55
N LYS A 189 -2.43 -2.11 26.43
CA LYS A 189 -1.28 -1.23 26.12
C LYS A 189 -0.09 -2.04 25.61
N LYS A 190 0.23 -3.18 26.23
CA LYS A 190 1.31 -4.07 25.78
C LYS A 190 1.01 -4.67 24.40
N GLU A 191 -0.20 -5.19 24.20
CA GLU A 191 -0.64 -5.71 22.89
C GLU A 191 -0.62 -4.62 21.82
N THR A 192 -1.08 -3.41 22.16
CA THR A 192 -1.05 -2.23 21.29
C THR A 192 0.39 -1.90 20.90
N ALA A 193 1.32 -1.80 21.85
CA ALA A 193 2.70 -1.46 21.58
C ALA A 193 3.37 -2.48 20.64
N ILE A 194 3.16 -3.77 20.88
CA ILE A 194 3.68 -4.85 20.03
C ILE A 194 3.08 -4.74 18.62
N ALA A 195 1.75 -4.66 18.51
CA ALA A 195 1.07 -4.63 17.22
C ALA A 195 1.49 -3.40 16.38
N PHE A 196 1.50 -2.20 16.96
CA PHE A 196 1.90 -0.99 16.25
C PHE A 196 3.40 -0.97 15.91
N SER A 197 4.27 -1.53 16.76
CA SER A 197 5.70 -1.67 16.44
C SER A 197 5.93 -2.60 15.24
N ALA A 198 5.17 -3.69 15.14
CA ALA A 198 5.22 -4.61 13.99
C ALA A 198 4.73 -3.92 12.71
N VAL A 199 3.63 -3.17 12.76
CA VAL A 199 3.15 -2.38 11.61
C VAL A 199 4.15 -1.31 11.21
N ALA A 200 4.75 -0.60 12.17
CA ALA A 200 5.77 0.40 11.88
C ALA A 200 6.99 -0.22 11.18
N LEU A 201 7.46 -1.38 11.65
CA LEU A 201 8.56 -2.11 11.01
C LEU A 201 8.19 -2.52 9.58
N LEU A 202 7.01 -3.11 9.37
CA LEU A 202 6.53 -3.49 8.04
C LEU A 202 6.37 -2.27 7.12
N ALA A 203 5.86 -1.15 7.62
CA ALA A 203 5.75 0.08 6.86
C ALA A 203 7.12 0.60 6.40
N VAL A 204 8.13 0.58 7.28
CA VAL A 204 9.50 0.95 6.93
C VAL A 204 10.06 0.01 5.87
N LEU A 205 9.90 -1.31 6.02
CA LEU A 205 10.36 -2.30 5.03
C LEU A 205 9.66 -2.10 3.67
N CYS A 206 8.35 -1.85 3.66
CA CYS A 206 7.61 -1.53 2.44
C CYS A 206 8.11 -0.25 1.78
N ILE A 207 8.31 0.83 2.54
CA ILE A 207 8.83 2.11 2.03
C ILE A 207 10.22 1.91 1.41
N VAL A 208 11.14 1.25 2.13
CA VAL A 208 12.49 0.97 1.64
C VAL A 208 12.44 0.10 0.38
N GLY A 209 11.65 -0.98 0.38
CA GLY A 209 11.48 -1.85 -0.78
C GLY A 209 10.96 -1.11 -2.01
N ILE A 210 10.00 -0.21 -1.83
CA ILE A 210 9.44 0.59 -2.92
C ILE A 210 10.41 1.63 -3.43
N GLU A 211 11.16 2.31 -2.57
CA GLU A 211 12.16 3.27 -3.02
C GLU A 211 13.28 2.56 -3.81
N LEU A 212 13.70 1.36 -3.38
CA LEU A 212 14.65 0.55 -4.14
C LEU A 212 14.09 0.12 -5.50
N LEU A 213 12.83 -0.33 -5.55
CA LEU A 213 12.16 -0.72 -6.79
C LEU A 213 12.01 0.46 -7.75
N VAL A 214 11.56 1.61 -7.25
CA VAL A 214 11.38 2.84 -8.04
C VAL A 214 12.72 3.30 -8.61
N ARG A 215 13.79 3.34 -7.80
CA ARG A 215 15.12 3.74 -8.26
C ARG A 215 15.65 2.81 -9.35
N ARG A 216 15.52 1.50 -9.17
CA ARG A 216 15.92 0.51 -10.19
C ARG A 216 15.14 0.71 -11.49
N LEU A 217 13.81 0.82 -11.41
CA LEU A 217 12.97 0.96 -12.59
C LEU A 217 13.23 2.27 -13.33
N GLN A 218 13.39 3.40 -12.61
CA GLN A 218 13.72 4.68 -13.21
C GLN A 218 15.07 4.66 -13.93
N ALA A 219 16.10 4.05 -13.32
CA ALA A 219 17.41 3.92 -13.97
C ALA A 219 17.31 3.15 -15.29
N ARG A 220 16.62 2.01 -15.32
CA ARG A 220 16.47 1.21 -16.55
C ARG A 220 15.60 1.89 -17.61
N LEU A 221 14.52 2.56 -17.19
CA LEU A 221 13.68 3.32 -18.12
C LEU A 221 14.41 4.53 -18.71
N ASN A 222 15.28 5.19 -17.94
CA ASN A 222 16.12 6.27 -18.45
C ASN A 222 17.14 5.76 -19.47
N GLN A 223 17.77 4.60 -19.23
CA GLN A 223 18.66 3.96 -20.21
C GLN A 223 17.94 3.65 -21.53
N ALA A 224 16.73 3.07 -21.45
CA ALA A 224 15.92 2.81 -22.64
C ALA A 224 15.54 4.08 -23.38
N LYS A 225 15.19 5.14 -22.64
CA LYS A 225 14.91 6.46 -23.20
C LYS A 225 16.12 7.02 -23.94
N GLU A 226 17.31 7.01 -23.34
CA GLU A 226 18.54 7.55 -23.95
C GLU A 226 18.90 6.85 -25.27
N VAL A 227 18.72 5.54 -25.35
CA VAL A 227 18.94 4.77 -26.58
C VAL A 227 17.90 5.16 -27.65
N MET A 228 16.62 5.23 -27.28
CA MET A 228 15.56 5.62 -28.21
C MET A 228 15.74 7.05 -28.73
N ASP A 229 16.13 7.99 -27.87
CA ASP A 229 16.44 9.37 -28.26
C ASP A 229 17.64 9.43 -29.24
N ALA A 230 18.66 8.59 -29.05
CA ALA A 230 19.81 8.51 -29.97
C ALA A 230 19.40 7.95 -31.35
N VAL A 231 18.62 6.87 -31.38
CA VAL A 231 18.11 6.28 -32.64
C VAL A 231 17.22 7.28 -33.37
N ALA A 232 16.35 8.00 -32.64
CA ALA A 232 15.49 9.04 -33.21
C ALA A 232 16.31 10.21 -33.80
N ALA A 233 17.47 10.53 -33.23
CA ALA A 233 18.41 11.51 -33.75
C ALA A 233 19.29 10.99 -34.91
N GLY A 234 19.14 9.73 -35.32
CA GLY A 234 19.93 9.10 -36.38
C GLY A 234 21.30 8.55 -35.92
N ASP A 235 21.60 8.61 -34.62
CA ASP A 235 22.81 8.00 -34.06
C ASP A 235 22.58 6.51 -33.78
N LEU A 236 22.99 5.69 -34.76
CA LEU A 236 22.92 4.23 -34.68
C LEU A 236 24.20 3.59 -34.13
N SER A 237 25.14 4.39 -33.60
CA SER A 237 26.44 3.91 -33.12
C SER A 237 26.45 3.50 -31.65
N LYS A 238 25.44 3.92 -30.87
CA LYS A 238 25.37 3.61 -29.43
C LYS A 238 25.07 2.14 -29.18
N ALA A 239 25.92 1.49 -28.39
CA ALA A 239 25.67 0.12 -27.94
C ALA A 239 24.45 0.05 -27.01
N VAL A 240 23.53 -0.85 -27.32
CA VAL A 240 22.36 -1.15 -26.48
C VAL A 240 22.68 -2.38 -25.64
N ASP A 241 22.82 -2.19 -24.33
CA ASP A 241 22.94 -3.29 -23.37
C ASP A 241 21.54 -3.64 -22.82
N PRO A 242 20.97 -4.81 -23.19
CA PRO A 242 19.67 -5.23 -22.68
C PRO A 242 19.66 -5.55 -21.18
N GLY A 243 20.81 -5.83 -20.56
CA GLY A 243 20.93 -6.18 -19.15
C GLY A 243 20.03 -7.35 -18.72
N ALA A 244 19.25 -7.17 -17.64
CA ALA A 244 18.43 -8.24 -17.04
C ALA A 244 17.21 -8.63 -17.90
N GLN A 245 16.80 -9.91 -17.81
CA GLN A 245 15.70 -10.54 -18.58
C GLN A 245 14.28 -10.18 -18.12
N ASP A 246 14.09 -8.95 -17.62
CA ASP A 246 12.76 -8.42 -17.29
C ASP A 246 12.11 -7.76 -18.52
N GLU A 247 10.91 -7.21 -18.35
CA GLU A 247 10.16 -6.55 -19.41
C GLU A 247 10.92 -5.37 -20.02
N VAL A 248 11.75 -4.68 -19.23
CA VAL A 248 12.58 -3.56 -19.71
C VAL A 248 13.74 -4.08 -20.55
N GLY A 249 14.36 -5.20 -20.16
CA GLY A 249 15.40 -5.85 -20.97
C GLY A 249 14.87 -6.40 -22.29
N HIS A 250 13.66 -6.95 -22.30
CA HIS A 250 13.02 -7.38 -23.54
C HIS A 250 12.76 -6.20 -24.49
N LEU A 251 12.27 -5.07 -23.95
CA LEU A 251 12.11 -3.83 -24.70
C LEU A 251 13.44 -3.35 -25.30
N LEU A 252 14.51 -3.29 -24.49
CA LEU A 252 15.84 -2.90 -24.95
C LEU A 252 16.39 -3.83 -26.05
N THR A 253 16.13 -5.13 -25.95
CA THR A 253 16.52 -6.12 -26.98
C THR A 253 15.83 -5.82 -28.32
N GLN A 254 14.54 -5.48 -28.29
CA GLN A 254 13.78 -5.13 -29.48
C GLN A 254 14.29 -3.82 -30.11
N VAL A 255 14.60 -2.82 -29.27
CA VAL A 255 15.21 -1.55 -29.73
C VAL A 255 16.57 -1.80 -30.37
N SER A 256 17.42 -2.65 -29.78
CA SER A 256 18.71 -3.05 -30.35
C SER A 256 18.56 -3.71 -31.73
N THR A 257 17.58 -4.62 -31.86
CA THR A 257 17.28 -5.27 -33.14
C THR A 257 16.85 -4.27 -34.21
N MET A 258 15.99 -3.30 -33.84
CA MET A 258 15.56 -2.23 -34.73
C MET A 258 16.73 -1.34 -35.18
N GLN A 259 17.59 -0.93 -34.24
CA GLN A 259 18.79 -0.14 -34.52
C GLN A 259 19.70 -0.86 -35.52
N SER A 260 19.96 -2.16 -35.31
CA SER A 260 20.80 -2.97 -36.19
C SER A 260 20.25 -3.02 -37.63
N ARG A 261 18.94 -3.27 -37.78
CA ARG A 261 18.28 -3.29 -39.10
C ARG A 261 18.33 -1.92 -39.79
N LEU A 262 18.15 -0.83 -39.06
CA LEU A 262 18.29 0.52 -39.61
C LEU A 262 19.73 0.80 -40.07
N ALA A 263 20.72 0.36 -39.30
CA ALA A 263 22.12 0.54 -39.65
C ALA A 263 22.48 -0.23 -40.93
N ASP A 264 21.99 -1.46 -41.07
CA ASP A 264 22.20 -2.28 -42.27
C ASP A 264 21.53 -1.69 -43.51
N LEU A 265 20.31 -1.16 -43.38
CA LEU A 265 19.63 -0.45 -44.47
C LEU A 265 20.43 0.77 -44.93
N VAL A 266 20.95 1.59 -44.00
CA VAL A 266 21.77 2.75 -44.33
C VAL A 266 23.08 2.34 -45.02
N ARG A 267 23.74 1.26 -44.55
CA ARG A 267 24.94 0.71 -45.21
C ARG A 267 24.64 0.23 -46.63
N GLN A 268 23.51 -0.45 -46.84
CA GLN A 268 23.10 -0.95 -48.14
C GLN A 268 22.79 0.19 -49.12
N ILE A 269 22.13 1.25 -48.65
CA ILE A 269 21.87 2.46 -49.45
C ILE A 269 23.19 3.12 -49.86
N ARG A 270 24.13 3.28 -48.92
CA ARG A 270 25.45 3.85 -49.22
C ARG A 270 26.20 3.01 -50.27
N SER A 271 26.27 1.69 -50.08
CA SER A 271 26.91 0.79 -51.04
C SER A 271 26.28 0.86 -52.43
N SER A 272 24.94 0.93 -52.49
CA SER A 272 24.22 1.07 -53.77
C SER A 272 24.53 2.41 -54.44
N THR A 273 24.64 3.48 -53.65
CA THR A 273 25.01 4.81 -54.14
C THR A 273 26.44 4.84 -54.68
N ASP A 274 27.38 4.18 -54.01
CA ASP A 274 28.77 4.05 -54.47
C ASP A 274 28.82 3.28 -55.81
N SER A 275 28.07 2.18 -55.93
CA SER A 275 27.95 1.43 -57.20
C SER A 275 27.35 2.29 -58.32
N ILE A 276 26.30 3.07 -58.03
CA ILE A 276 25.70 3.99 -59.00
C ILE A 276 26.70 5.08 -59.41
N SER A 277 27.50 5.61 -58.48
CA SER A 277 28.53 6.61 -58.75
C SER A 277 29.62 6.06 -59.67
N THR A 278 30.10 4.84 -59.42
CA THR A 278 31.08 4.16 -60.28
C THR A 278 30.51 3.93 -61.68
N ALA A 279 29.30 3.37 -61.78
CA ALA A 279 28.64 3.14 -63.06
C ALA A 279 28.41 4.45 -63.84
N SER A 280 28.05 5.53 -63.14
CA SER A 280 27.89 6.86 -63.76
C SER A 280 29.21 7.39 -64.32
N THR A 281 30.33 7.13 -63.64
CA THR A 281 31.67 7.51 -64.09
C THR A 281 32.10 6.71 -65.33
N GLU A 282 31.81 5.40 -65.35
CA GLU A 282 32.05 4.54 -66.51
C GLU A 282 31.22 4.97 -67.72
N ILE A 283 29.93 5.28 -67.51
CA ILE A 283 29.06 5.82 -68.57
C ILE A 283 29.61 7.13 -69.11
N ALA A 284 30.03 8.06 -68.24
CA ALA A 284 30.59 9.33 -68.68
C ALA A 284 31.85 9.14 -69.55
N SER A 285 32.75 8.24 -69.13
CA SER A 285 33.95 7.87 -69.90
C SER A 285 33.59 7.25 -71.25
N GLY A 286 32.66 6.28 -71.26
CA GLY A 286 32.19 5.64 -72.49
C GLY A 286 31.51 6.61 -73.45
N ASN A 287 30.76 7.58 -72.93
CA ASN A 287 30.10 8.60 -73.75
C ASN A 287 31.14 9.56 -74.38
N GLN A 288 32.24 9.83 -73.69
CA GLN A 288 33.34 10.64 -74.23
C GLN A 288 34.12 9.91 -75.33
N ASP A 289 34.38 8.61 -75.17
CA ASP A 289 34.96 7.77 -76.25
C ASP A 289 34.03 7.73 -77.47
N LEU A 290 32.73 7.52 -77.25
CA LEU A 290 31.75 7.50 -78.33
C LEU A 290 31.67 8.83 -79.08
N SER A 291 31.73 9.96 -78.36
CA SER A 291 31.78 11.29 -78.96
C SER A 291 33.02 11.45 -79.85
N SER A 292 34.20 11.10 -79.33
CA SER A 292 35.47 11.14 -80.08
C SER A 292 35.42 10.28 -81.35
N ARG A 293 34.90 9.06 -81.25
CA ARG A 293 34.73 8.16 -82.41
C ARG A 293 33.72 8.69 -83.42
N THR A 294 32.65 9.34 -82.95
CA THR A 294 31.63 9.96 -83.79
C THR A 294 32.23 11.16 -84.55
N GLU A 295 33.03 12.00 -83.89
CA GLU A 295 33.79 13.10 -84.53
C GLU A 295 34.76 12.56 -85.59
N GLN A 296 35.52 11.50 -85.27
CA GLN A 296 36.41 10.87 -86.23
C GLN A 296 35.66 10.28 -87.43
N THR A 297 34.51 9.63 -87.19
CA THR A 297 33.67 9.06 -88.25
C THR A 297 33.08 10.16 -89.14
N ALA A 298 32.62 11.27 -88.55
CA ALA A 298 32.16 12.43 -89.28
C ALA A 298 33.27 13.02 -90.17
N SER A 299 34.50 13.13 -89.65
CA SER A 299 35.67 13.55 -90.43
C SER A 299 35.98 12.61 -91.59
N ASN A 300 35.98 11.29 -91.35
CA ASN A 300 36.18 10.29 -92.40
C ASN A 300 35.08 10.35 -93.47
N LEU A 301 33.81 10.56 -93.08
CA LEU A 301 32.69 10.76 -94.01
C LEU A 301 32.86 12.03 -94.83
N GLN A 302 33.34 13.12 -94.23
CA GLN A 302 33.66 14.36 -94.94
C GLN A 302 34.74 14.11 -96.01
N GLN A 303 35.78 13.36 -95.67
CA GLN A 303 36.86 13.00 -96.59
C GLN A 303 36.37 12.07 -97.71
N ALA A 304 35.51 11.10 -97.39
CA ALA A 304 34.87 10.24 -98.38
C ALA A 304 33.94 11.03 -99.33
N ALA A 305 33.17 11.99 -98.81
CA ALA A 305 32.34 12.88 -99.62
C ALA A 305 33.19 13.74 -100.56
N SER A 306 34.28 14.34 -100.07
CA SER A 306 35.22 15.10 -100.91
C SER A 306 35.89 14.22 -101.97
N SER A 307 36.26 12.99 -101.62
CA SER A 307 36.81 12.02 -102.59
C SER A 307 35.76 11.62 -103.63
N MET A 308 34.50 11.47 -103.23
CA MET A 308 33.37 11.22 -104.14
C MET A 308 33.10 12.42 -105.06
N GLU A 309 33.22 13.66 -104.58
CA GLU A 309 33.14 14.87 -105.41
C GLU A 309 34.27 14.89 -106.44
N GLN A 310 35.50 14.60 -106.03
CA GLN A 310 36.65 14.55 -106.92
C GLN A 310 36.52 13.42 -107.95
N LEU A 311 36.06 12.24 -107.54
CA LEU A 311 35.77 11.11 -108.44
C LEU A 311 34.65 11.47 -109.42
N THR A 312 33.56 12.07 -108.94
CA THR A 312 32.46 12.55 -109.79
C THR A 312 32.96 13.58 -110.80
N GLY A 313 33.82 14.51 -110.37
CA GLY A 313 34.51 15.46 -111.23
C GLY A 313 35.37 14.76 -112.30
N THR A 314 36.13 13.75 -111.90
CA THR A 314 36.99 12.95 -112.81
C THR A 314 36.16 12.13 -113.81
N VAL A 315 35.06 11.53 -113.36
CA VAL A 315 34.11 10.80 -114.21
C VAL A 315 33.45 11.75 -115.20
N LYS A 316 33.04 12.95 -114.76
CA LYS A 316 32.49 13.99 -115.65
C LYS A 316 33.52 14.41 -116.69
N GLN A 317 34.76 14.68 -116.27
CA GLN A 317 35.86 15.02 -117.17
C GLN A 317 36.18 13.88 -118.15
N SER A 318 36.13 12.62 -117.70
CA SER A 318 36.33 11.45 -118.54
C SER A 318 35.19 11.27 -119.55
N ALA A 319 33.94 11.51 -119.14
CA ALA A 319 32.78 11.49 -120.02
C ALA A 319 32.83 12.61 -121.07
N ASP A 320 33.24 13.82 -120.70
CA ASP A 320 33.43 14.93 -121.63
C ASP A 320 34.59 14.66 -122.60
N SER A 321 35.70 14.07 -122.12
CA SER A 321 36.82 13.65 -122.98
C SER A 321 36.41 12.56 -123.97
N ALA A 322 35.61 11.57 -123.54
CA ALA A 322 35.07 10.54 -124.42
C ALA A 322 34.12 11.11 -125.48
N ARG A 323 33.29 12.11 -125.12
CA ARG A 323 32.45 12.85 -126.09
C ARG A 323 33.31 13.61 -127.10
N GLN A 324 34.35 14.29 -126.67
CA GLN A 324 35.29 14.99 -127.55
C GLN A 324 36.00 14.03 -128.50
N ALA A 325 36.49 12.90 -128.01
CA ALA A 325 37.10 11.86 -128.84
C ALA A 325 36.11 11.30 -129.87
N ASN A 326 34.85 11.09 -129.49
CA ASN A 326 33.79 10.64 -130.41
C ASN A 326 33.46 11.70 -131.48
N GLN A 327 33.52 12.99 -131.15
CA GLN A 327 33.36 14.07 -132.14
C GLN A 327 34.54 14.18 -133.11
N LEU A 328 35.76 13.83 -132.68
CA LEU A 328 36.96 13.82 -133.53
C LEU A 328 37.07 12.57 -134.43
N ALA A 329 36.38 11.49 -134.08
CA ALA A 329 36.35 10.23 -134.84
C ALA A 329 35.18 10.12 -135.84
N SER A 330 34.28 11.11 -135.85
CA SER A 330 33.16 11.28 -136.79
C SER A 330 33.53 12.22 -137.93
#